data_AF-A0A285HI43-F1
#
_entry.id   AF-A0A285HI43-F1
#
_cell.length_a   1.000
_cell.length_b   1.000
_cell.length_c   1.000
_cell.angle_alpha   90.00
_cell.angle_beta   90.00
_cell.angle_gamma   90.00
#
_symmetry.space_group_name_H-M   'P 1'
#
loop_
_entity.id
_entity.type
_entity.pdbx_description
1 polymer ?
#
loop_
_entity_poly.entity_id
_entity_poly.type
_entity_poly.pdbx_seq_one_letter_code
_entity_poly.pdbx_strand_id
1 'polypeptide(L)'
;MRVFKLRDVLYLFLVLIIAMSLTGCRELEDIEINDINLEEIDDGQYIGEYTTTLVAAKVVVKVEEHKLISIDILEHRNGRGQKAERIVDSVIRQQKLKVDVISGATGSSKVILKAIEKALSK
;
A
#
# COMPACT_ATOMS: atom_id res chain seq x y z
N MET A 1 -45.03 9.68 23.27
CA MET A 1 -44.04 10.19 22.31
C MET A 1 -42.71 10.32 23.02
N ARG A 2 -41.75 9.40 22.81
CA ARG A 2 -40.41 9.51 23.42
C ARG A 2 -39.67 10.64 22.71
N VAL A 3 -39.54 11.78 23.39
CA VAL A 3 -38.69 12.88 22.93
C VAL A 3 -37.24 12.51 23.20
N PHE A 4 -36.46 12.29 22.13
CA PHE A 4 -35.02 12.10 22.22
C PHE A 4 -34.37 13.39 22.71
N LYS A 5 -33.53 13.30 23.75
CA LYS A 5 -32.80 14.48 24.23
C LYS A 5 -31.68 14.79 23.24
N LEU A 6 -31.35 16.07 23.06
CA LEU A 6 -30.28 16.51 22.16
C LEU A 6 -28.95 15.78 22.42
N ARG A 7 -28.65 15.46 23.68
CA ARG A 7 -27.49 14.67 24.07
C ARG A 7 -27.50 13.24 23.49
N ASP A 8 -28.67 12.61 23.41
CA ASP A 8 -28.81 11.25 22.89
C ASP A 8 -28.58 11.23 21.37
N VAL A 9 -29.06 12.28 20.67
CA VAL A 9 -28.78 12.48 19.23
C VAL A 9 -27.30 12.74 18.98
N LEU A 10 -26.66 13.59 19.80
CA LEU A 10 -25.23 13.88 19.69
C LEU A 10 -24.38 12.63 19.94
N TYR A 11 -24.78 11.79 20.91
CA TYR A 11 -24.10 10.54 21.22
C TYR A 11 -24.21 9.54 20.06
N LEU A 12 -25.38 9.43 19.44
CA LEU A 12 -25.59 8.59 18.26
C LEU A 12 -24.69 9.04 17.10
N PHE A 13 -24.59 10.35 16.87
CA PHE A 13 -23.76 10.91 15.79
C PHE A 13 -22.27 10.67 16.03
N LEU A 14 -21.80 10.82 17.27
CA LEU A 14 -20.42 10.50 17.66
C LEU A 14 -20.10 9.02 17.44
N VAL A 15 -20.99 8.11 17.84
CA VAL A 15 -20.83 6.66 17.61
C VAL A 15 -20.77 6.34 16.11
N LEU A 16 -21.59 7.00 15.29
CA LEU A 16 -21.59 6.85 13.83
C LEU A 16 -20.26 7.32 13.21
N ILE A 17 -19.71 8.46 13.65
CA ILE A 17 -18.42 8.97 13.17
C ILE A 17 -17.28 8.02 13.54
N ILE A 18 -17.26 7.51 14.77
CA ILE A 18 -16.24 6.55 15.21
C ILE A 18 -16.35 5.25 14.40
N ALA A 19 -17.57 4.72 14.20
CA ALA A 19 -17.78 3.51 13.41
C ALA A 19 -17.32 3.67 11.95
N MET A 20 -17.59 4.81 11.31
CA MET A 20 -17.09 5.13 9.97
C MET A 20 -15.58 5.30 9.90
N SER A 21 -14.93 5.77 10.96
CA SER A 21 -13.48 5.94 11.00
C SER A 21 -12.72 4.62 11.11
N LEU A 22 -13.33 3.58 11.69
CA LEU A 22 -12.70 2.27 11.83
C LEU A 22 -12.62 1.46 10.52
N THR A 23 -13.55 1.64 9.58
CA THR A 23 -13.64 0.79 8.39
C THR A 23 -12.48 1.00 7.40
N GLY A 24 -12.00 2.23 7.23
CA GLY A 24 -10.95 2.54 6.25
C GLY A 24 -9.54 2.05 6.61
N CYS A 25 -9.23 1.85 7.90
CA CYS A 25 -7.90 1.38 8.31
C CYS A 25 -7.73 -0.14 8.16
N ARG A 26 -8.83 -0.91 8.22
CA ARG A 26 -8.79 -2.37 8.18
C ARG A 26 -8.23 -2.92 6.86
N GLU A 27 -8.58 -2.30 5.74
CA GLU A 27 -8.14 -2.73 4.41
C GLU A 27 -6.59 -2.75 4.27
N LEU A 28 -5.88 -1.92 5.03
CA LEU A 28 -4.41 -1.85 5.01
C LEU A 28 -3.74 -2.88 5.93
N GLU A 29 -4.44 -3.36 6.96
CA GLU A 29 -3.93 -4.41 7.85
C GLU A 29 -3.82 -5.74 7.11
N ASP A 30 -4.82 -6.06 6.30
CA ASP A 30 -4.96 -7.33 5.57
C ASP A 30 -4.08 -7.43 4.31
N ILE A 31 -3.30 -6.39 3.98
CA ILE A 31 -2.33 -6.45 2.87
C ILE A 31 -1.17 -7.35 3.29
N GLU A 32 -1.18 -8.57 2.77
CA GLU A 32 -0.05 -9.49 2.82
C GLU A 32 0.85 -9.29 1.60
N ILE A 33 2.17 -9.26 1.85
CA ILE A 33 3.19 -9.16 0.80
C ILE A 33 3.86 -10.52 0.68
N ASN A 34 3.67 -11.15 -0.47
CA ASN A 34 4.26 -12.46 -0.73
C ASN A 34 5.73 -12.31 -1.12
N ASP A 35 6.50 -13.36 -0.84
CA ASP A 35 7.85 -13.43 -1.35
C ASP A 35 7.82 -13.81 -2.83
N ILE A 36 8.80 -13.35 -3.59
CA ILE A 36 8.91 -13.61 -5.02
C ILE A 36 10.27 -14.23 -5.30
N ASN A 37 10.28 -15.31 -6.07
CA ASN A 37 11.51 -15.90 -6.57
C ASN A 37 11.97 -15.16 -7.83
N LEU A 38 12.93 -14.25 -7.70
CA LEU A 38 13.46 -13.48 -8.84
C LEU A 38 14.17 -14.38 -9.88
N GLU A 39 14.62 -15.58 -9.51
CA GLU A 39 15.24 -16.54 -10.44
C GLU A 39 14.25 -17.10 -11.47
N GLU A 40 12.94 -17.01 -11.20
CA GLU A 40 11.88 -17.42 -12.11
C GLU A 40 11.36 -16.27 -12.98
N ILE A 41 11.92 -15.07 -12.82
CA ILE A 41 11.49 -13.88 -13.55
C ILE A 41 12.50 -13.57 -14.65
N ASP A 42 11.99 -13.56 -15.88
CA ASP A 42 12.75 -13.19 -17.06
C ASP A 42 13.15 -11.71 -17.06
N ASP A 43 14.12 -11.37 -17.90
CA ASP A 43 14.52 -9.98 -18.10
C ASP A 43 13.40 -9.20 -18.80
N GLY A 44 13.10 -8.00 -18.29
CA GLY A 44 11.99 -7.22 -18.84
C GLY A 44 11.56 -6.02 -18.00
N GLN A 45 10.49 -5.38 -18.47
CA GLN A 45 9.80 -4.32 -17.74
C GLN A 45 8.37 -4.75 -17.42
N TYR A 46 8.02 -4.63 -16.15
CA TYR A 46 6.78 -5.14 -15.59
C TYR A 46 5.98 -4.01 -14.96
N ILE A 47 4.71 -3.87 -15.35
CA ILE A 47 3.81 -2.88 -14.76
C ILE A 47 2.91 -3.56 -13.75
N GLY A 48 2.93 -3.04 -12.53
CA GLY A 48 2.08 -3.45 -11.44
C GLY A 48 1.34 -2.27 -10.82
N GLU A 49 0.14 -2.54 -10.34
CA GLU A 49 -0.69 -1.55 -9.66
C GLU A 49 -1.46 -2.19 -8.51
N TYR A 50 -1.71 -1.41 -7.46
CA TYR A 50 -2.53 -1.83 -6.35
C TYR A 50 -3.29 -0.64 -5.78
N THR A 51 -4.59 -0.81 -5.54
CA THR A 51 -5.49 0.24 -5.09
C THR A 51 -6.28 -0.23 -3.89
N THR A 52 -6.35 0.63 -2.88
CA THR A 52 -7.24 0.55 -1.71
C THR A 52 -8.18 1.75 -1.70
N THR A 53 -9.10 1.79 -0.74
CA THR A 53 -10.02 2.93 -0.56
C THR A 53 -9.30 4.27 -0.43
N LEU A 54 -8.17 4.31 0.30
CA LEU A 54 -7.48 5.56 0.65
C LEU A 54 -6.16 5.79 -0.09
N VAL A 55 -5.53 4.73 -0.60
CA VAL A 55 -4.18 4.78 -1.17
C VAL A 55 -4.10 3.90 -2.41
N ALA A 56 -3.42 4.37 -3.45
CA ALA A 56 -3.11 3.58 -4.64
C ALA A 56 -1.66 3.82 -5.10
N ALA A 57 -1.06 2.81 -5.70
CA ALA A 57 0.25 2.93 -6.35
C ALA A 57 0.28 2.19 -7.69
N LYS A 58 1.04 2.74 -8.65
CA LYS A 58 1.38 2.14 -9.92
C LYS A 58 2.88 2.25 -10.14
N VAL A 59 3.52 1.16 -10.52
CA VAL A 59 4.96 1.06 -10.68
C VAL A 59 5.35 0.38 -11.99
N VAL A 60 6.53 0.71 -12.49
CA VAL A 60 7.27 -0.04 -13.52
C VAL A 60 8.49 -0.65 -12.83
N VAL A 61 8.64 -1.96 -12.93
CA VAL A 61 9.78 -2.71 -12.37
C VAL A 61 10.63 -3.22 -13.53
N LYS A 62 11.93 -2.93 -13.51
CA LYS A 62 12.89 -3.45 -14.49
C LYS A 62 13.68 -4.60 -13.87
N VAL A 63 13.69 -5.75 -14.54
CA VAL A 63 14.48 -6.93 -14.19
C VAL A 63 15.52 -7.17 -15.27
N GLU A 64 16.77 -7.34 -14.88
CA GLU A 64 17.87 -7.82 -15.74
C GLU A 64 18.75 -8.79 -14.95
N GLU A 65 19.14 -9.91 -15.56
CA GLU A 65 19.92 -10.98 -14.95
C GLU A 65 19.33 -11.43 -13.59
N HIS A 66 18.00 -11.63 -13.55
CA HIS A 66 17.25 -11.99 -12.33
C HIS A 66 17.41 -11.00 -11.16
N LYS A 67 17.71 -9.72 -11.44
CA LYS A 67 17.85 -8.66 -10.44
C LYS A 67 16.94 -7.47 -10.74
N LEU A 68 16.44 -6.85 -9.68
CA LEU A 68 15.71 -5.58 -9.73
C LEU A 68 16.70 -4.45 -10.02
N ILE A 69 16.62 -3.88 -11.22
CA ILE A 69 17.49 -2.80 -11.69
C ILE A 69 16.90 -1.44 -11.34
N SER A 70 15.61 -1.24 -11.60
CA SER A 70 14.88 -0.02 -11.25
C SER A 70 13.44 -0.32 -10.90
N ILE A 71 12.87 0.56 -10.09
CA ILE A 71 11.44 0.57 -9.78
C ILE A 71 10.99 2.02 -9.85
N ASP A 72 10.25 2.35 -10.88
CA ASP A 72 9.76 3.71 -11.12
C ASP A 72 8.31 3.81 -10.68
N ILE A 73 8.01 4.75 -9.79
CA ILE A 73 6.64 5.02 -9.35
C ILE A 73 5.98 5.93 -10.38
N LEU A 74 5.04 5.37 -11.15
CA LEU A 74 4.27 6.12 -12.14
C LEU A 74 3.14 6.93 -11.49
N GLU A 75 2.51 6.37 -10.46
CA GLU A 75 1.43 7.02 -9.72
C GLU A 75 1.49 6.59 -8.25
N HIS A 76 1.29 7.54 -7.35
CA HIS A 76 1.09 7.25 -5.93
C HIS A 76 0.02 8.18 -5.35
N ARG A 77 -1.23 7.73 -5.40
CA ARG A 77 -2.36 8.44 -4.80
C ARG A 77 -2.34 8.20 -3.29
N ASN A 78 -2.14 9.25 -2.52
CA ASN A 78 -2.06 9.19 -1.07
C ASN A 78 -2.62 10.46 -0.43
N GLY A 79 -2.87 10.42 0.89
CA GLY A 79 -3.34 11.58 1.66
C GLY A 79 -2.29 12.21 2.58
N ARG A 80 -1.04 11.70 2.60
CA ARG A 80 -0.03 12.04 3.63
C ARG A 80 1.38 12.31 3.08
N GLY A 81 1.50 12.54 1.77
CA GLY A 81 2.75 12.83 1.08
C GLY A 81 3.54 11.59 0.65
N GLN A 82 4.75 11.84 0.15
CA GLN A 82 5.57 10.87 -0.60
C GLN A 82 6.55 10.06 0.26
N LYS A 83 6.47 10.16 1.60
CA LYS A 83 7.44 9.54 2.52
C LYS A 83 7.66 8.04 2.26
N ALA A 84 6.60 7.32 1.87
CA ALA A 84 6.65 5.88 1.58
C ALA A 84 7.44 5.53 0.31
N GLU A 85 7.62 6.45 -0.64
CA GLU A 85 8.24 6.18 -1.95
C GLU A 85 9.69 5.69 -1.81
N ARG A 86 10.38 6.13 -0.76
CA ARG A 86 11.73 5.67 -0.39
C ARG A 86 11.83 4.19 -0.05
N ILE A 87 10.71 3.47 0.06
CA ILE A 87 10.74 2.01 0.26
C ILE A 87 11.33 1.29 -0.95
N VAL A 88 11.21 1.88 -2.15
CA VAL A 88 11.82 1.38 -3.38
C VAL A 88 13.32 1.17 -3.22
N ASP A 89 14.04 2.11 -2.60
CA ASP A 89 15.48 2.01 -2.36
C ASP A 89 15.82 0.76 -1.52
N SER A 90 14.95 0.39 -0.58
CA SER A 90 15.14 -0.78 0.27
C SER A 90 14.90 -2.06 -0.51
N VAL A 91 13.88 -2.10 -1.37
CA VAL A 91 13.59 -3.25 -2.23
C VAL A 91 14.75 -3.49 -3.21
N ILE A 92 15.23 -2.44 -3.89
CA ILE A 92 16.35 -2.56 -4.83
C ILE A 92 17.63 -2.96 -4.09
N ARG A 93 17.94 -2.36 -2.94
CA ARG A 93 19.15 -2.70 -2.17
C ARG A 93 19.14 -4.14 -1.64
N GLN A 94 17.98 -4.62 -1.20
CA GLN A 94 17.86 -5.95 -0.58
C GLN A 94 17.48 -7.04 -1.58
N GLN A 95 17.05 -6.67 -2.79
CA GLN A 95 16.55 -7.58 -3.83
C GLN A 95 15.40 -8.48 -3.33
N LYS A 96 14.55 -7.93 -2.46
CA LYS A 96 13.43 -8.66 -1.81
C LYS A 96 12.26 -7.71 -1.55
N LEU A 97 11.05 -8.26 -1.52
CA LEU A 97 9.82 -7.51 -1.21
C LEU A 97 9.54 -7.38 0.29
N LYS A 98 9.97 -8.35 1.09
CA LYS A 98 9.81 -8.34 2.55
C LYS A 98 10.87 -7.45 3.20
N VAL A 99 10.66 -6.13 3.12
CA VAL A 99 11.48 -5.10 3.75
C VAL A 99 10.69 -4.38 4.84
N ASP A 100 11.40 -3.72 5.76
CA ASP A 100 10.77 -2.91 6.80
C ASP A 100 9.99 -1.74 6.18
N VAL A 101 8.74 -1.61 6.61
CA VAL A 101 7.86 -0.51 6.21
C VAL A 101 8.30 0.82 6.83
N ILE A 102 8.05 1.93 6.14
CA ILE A 102 8.48 3.25 6.59
C ILE A 102 7.57 3.74 7.73
N SER A 103 8.14 4.00 8.91
CA SER A 103 7.38 4.48 10.07
C SER A 103 6.61 5.78 9.76
N GLY A 104 5.33 5.80 10.11
CA GLY A 104 4.42 6.91 9.80
C GLY A 104 3.91 6.94 8.36
N ALA A 105 4.31 5.97 7.51
CA ALA A 105 3.82 5.81 6.14
C ALA A 105 3.52 4.32 5.81
N THR A 106 3.22 3.51 6.83
CA THR A 106 3.02 2.06 6.74
C THR A 106 2.04 1.63 5.65
N GLY A 107 0.86 2.26 5.58
CA GLY A 107 -0.16 1.93 4.59
C GLY A 107 0.33 2.13 3.15
N SER A 108 0.90 3.29 2.86
CA SER A 108 1.51 3.58 1.56
C SER A 108 2.70 2.66 1.26
N SER A 109 3.54 2.36 2.25
CA SER A 109 4.63 1.38 2.09
C SER A 109 4.12 0.02 1.64
N LYS A 110 3.07 -0.51 2.30
CA LYS A 110 2.46 -1.78 1.92
C LYS A 110 1.84 -1.75 0.52
N VAL A 111 1.15 -0.66 0.16
CA VAL A 111 0.53 -0.51 -1.17
C VAL A 111 1.58 -0.48 -2.29
N ILE A 112 2.70 0.23 -2.09
CA ILE A 112 3.81 0.23 -3.05
C ILE A 112 4.42 -1.16 -3.18
N LEU A 113 4.72 -1.84 -2.06
CA LEU A 113 5.25 -3.21 -2.06
C LEU A 113 4.29 -4.18 -2.78
N LYS A 114 2.99 -4.05 -2.55
CA LYS A 114 1.98 -4.88 -3.22
C LYS A 114 1.88 -4.60 -4.72
N ALA A 115 2.05 -3.35 -5.15
CA ALA A 115 2.13 -3.02 -6.57
C ALA A 115 3.36 -3.63 -7.24
N ILE A 116 4.52 -3.63 -6.57
CA ILE A 116 5.74 -4.29 -7.06
C ILE A 116 5.54 -5.81 -7.14
N GLU A 117 4.95 -6.43 -6.11
CA GLU A 117 4.58 -7.85 -6.12
C GLU A 117 3.71 -8.17 -7.35
N LYS A 118 2.68 -7.35 -7.62
CA LYS A 118 1.79 -7.53 -8.76
C LYS A 118 2.46 -7.32 -10.12
N ALA A 119 3.52 -6.51 -10.19
CA ALA A 119 4.33 -6.39 -11.40
C ALA A 119 5.06 -7.71 -11.69
N LEU A 120 5.67 -8.28 -10.66
CA LEU A 120 6.55 -9.45 -10.73
C LEU A 120 5.82 -10.81 -10.69
N SER A 121 4.50 -10.83 -10.44
CA SER A 121 3.69 -12.06 -10.42
C SER A 121 2.98 -12.33 -11.77
N LYS A 122 3.51 -11.79 -12.87
CA LYS A 122 2.91 -11.89 -14.21
C LYS A 122 3.62 -12.90 -15.08
#